data_AF-A0A6S7CA62-F1
#
_entry.id   AF-A0A6S7CA62-F1
#
_cell.length_a   1.000
_cell.length_b   1.000
_cell.length_c   1.000
_cell.angle_alpha   90.00
_cell.angle_beta   90.00
_cell.angle_gamma   90.00
#
_symmetry.space_group_name_H-M   'P 1'
#
loop_
_entity.id
_entity.type
_entity.pdbx_description
1 polymer ?
#
loop_
_entity_poly.entity_id
_entity_poly.type
_entity_poly.pdbx_seq_one_letter_code
_entity_poly.pdbx_strand_id
1 'polypeptide(L)'
;MFLHSISVLTYQPATPGSAPRLVDIGSAVRAPAVGAAQGRYQVLRLAPGPRVLRWQREGARFDLSAQGRVQVRFGQWLAASECPEDCRAPRVAALDQDEVAYLEAYLLARGQAWNNPDSAPARLPQ
;
A
#
# COMPACT_ATOMS: atom_id res chain seq x y z
N MET A 1 13.70 -7.56 -7.87
CA MET A 1 12.25 -7.54 -8.18
C MET A 1 11.90 -6.13 -8.65
N PHE A 2 11.24 -5.97 -9.80
CA PHE A 2 10.91 -4.66 -10.35
C PHE A 2 9.49 -4.27 -9.95
N LEU A 3 9.28 -3.02 -9.56
CA LEU A 3 7.95 -2.47 -9.35
C LEU A 3 7.25 -2.29 -10.70
N HIS A 4 6.01 -2.75 -10.76
CA HIS A 4 5.14 -2.66 -11.94
C HIS A 4 3.79 -2.08 -11.55
N SER A 5 2.98 -1.71 -12.55
CA SER A 5 1.60 -1.31 -12.28
C SER A 5 0.80 -2.46 -11.67
N ILE A 6 -0.14 -2.11 -10.80
CA ILE A 6 -1.01 -3.05 -10.08
C ILE A 6 -2.45 -2.63 -10.38
N SER A 7 -3.32 -3.59 -10.67
CA SER A 7 -4.75 -3.34 -10.76
C SER A 7 -5.43 -3.64 -9.44
N VAL A 8 -6.24 -2.70 -8.98
CA VAL A 8 -7.06 -2.84 -7.76
C VAL A 8 -8.52 -2.74 -8.15
N LEU A 9 -9.33 -3.65 -7.61
CA LEU A 9 -10.78 -3.59 -7.72
C LEU A 9 -11.32 -2.96 -6.46
N THR A 10 -12.04 -1.85 -6.63
CA THR A 10 -12.75 -1.19 -5.55
C THR A 10 -14.24 -1.28 -5.76
N TYR A 11 -14.98 -1.33 -4.66
CA TYR A 11 -16.43 -1.21 -4.64
C TYR A 11 -16.80 0.12 -3.99
N GLN A 12 -17.53 0.95 -4.72
CA GLN A 12 -18.12 2.17 -4.22
C GLN A 12 -19.61 1.90 -3.94
N PRO A 13 -20.04 1.86 -2.66
CA PRO A 13 -21.45 1.74 -2.33
C PRO A 13 -22.26 2.92 -2.89
N ALA A 14 -23.51 2.67 -3.30
CA ALA A 14 -24.42 3.73 -3.77
C ALA A 14 -24.86 4.68 -2.63
N THR A 15 -24.66 4.28 -1.37
CA THR A 15 -24.95 5.10 -0.19
C THR A 15 -24.08 6.37 -0.17
N PRO A 16 -24.68 7.57 -0.17
CA PRO A 16 -23.94 8.83 -0.13
C PRO A 16 -22.97 8.88 1.06
N GLY A 17 -21.76 9.39 0.82
CA GLY A 17 -20.72 9.52 1.84
C GLY A 17 -19.98 8.23 2.20
N SER A 18 -20.35 7.08 1.64
CA SER A 18 -19.57 5.84 1.84
C SER A 18 -18.22 5.93 1.12
N ALA A 19 -17.15 5.54 1.81
CA ALA A 19 -15.83 5.42 1.19
C ALA A 19 -15.76 4.20 0.25
N PRO A 20 -14.97 4.27 -0.83
CA PRO A 20 -14.62 3.09 -1.62
C PRO A 20 -13.97 2.02 -0.76
N ARG A 21 -14.25 0.75 -1.05
CA ARG A 21 -13.65 -0.40 -0.37
C ARG A 21 -12.80 -1.20 -1.33
N LEU A 22 -11.60 -1.59 -0.92
CA LEU A 22 -10.77 -2.54 -1.66
C LEU A 22 -11.42 -3.93 -1.64
N VAL A 23 -11.49 -4.57 -2.81
CA VAL A 23 -12.10 -5.90 -2.99
C VAL A 23 -11.05 -6.93 -3.41
N ASP A 24 -10.21 -6.58 -4.37
CA ASP A 24 -9.20 -7.49 -4.91
C ASP A 24 -7.99 -6.72 -5.50
N ILE A 25 -6.84 -7.38 -5.57
CA ILE A 25 -5.58 -6.83 -6.10
C ILE A 25 -4.92 -7.86 -7.01
N GLY A 26 -4.51 -7.45 -8.20
CA GLY A 26 -3.78 -8.33 -9.10
C GLY A 26 -3.45 -7.71 -10.46
N SER A 27 -2.89 -8.51 -11.36
CA SER A 27 -2.55 -8.09 -12.73
C SER A 27 -3.72 -8.18 -13.71
N ALA A 28 -4.78 -8.94 -13.37
CA ALA A 28 -5.89 -9.27 -14.27
C ALA A 28 -7.27 -9.15 -13.60
N VAL A 29 -7.43 -8.22 -12.67
CA VAL A 29 -8.70 -8.03 -11.95
C VAL A 29 -9.76 -7.44 -12.88
N ARG A 30 -10.99 -7.97 -12.82
CA ARG A 30 -12.13 -7.52 -13.63
C ARG A 30 -13.29 -7.08 -12.76
N ALA A 31 -13.92 -5.97 -13.13
CA ALA A 31 -15.15 -5.55 -12.48
C ALA A 31 -16.29 -6.51 -12.86
N PRO A 32 -17.05 -7.04 -11.88
CA PRO A 32 -18.28 -7.76 -12.18
C PRO A 32 -19.32 -6.80 -12.78
N ALA A 33 -20.13 -7.31 -13.72
CA ALA A 33 -21.25 -6.58 -14.28
C ALA A 33 -22.42 -6.59 -13.28
N VAL A 34 -22.43 -5.63 -12.36
CA VAL A 34 -23.48 -5.49 -11.33
C VAL A 34 -24.27 -4.21 -11.60
N GLY A 35 -25.58 -4.23 -11.33
CA GLY A 35 -26.45 -3.07 -11.52
C GLY A 35 -26.10 -1.93 -10.56
N ALA A 36 -26.08 -0.70 -11.06
CA ALA A 36 -25.66 0.51 -10.33
C ALA A 36 -26.49 0.86 -9.08
N ALA A 37 -27.63 0.18 -8.86
CA ALA A 37 -28.54 0.44 -7.74
C ALA A 37 -27.93 0.13 -6.36
N GLN A 38 -26.97 -0.78 -6.28
CA GLN A 38 -26.33 -1.18 -5.01
C GLN A 38 -24.99 -0.47 -4.80
N GLY A 39 -24.34 -0.11 -5.90
CA GLY A 39 -23.02 0.48 -5.94
C GLY A 39 -22.36 0.17 -7.27
N ARG A 40 -21.09 0.55 -7.41
CA ARG A 40 -20.31 0.28 -8.61
C ARG A 40 -18.96 -0.30 -8.27
N TYR A 41 -18.57 -1.31 -9.04
CA TYR A 41 -17.21 -1.82 -9.05
C TYR A 41 -16.36 -0.99 -10.02
N GLN A 42 -15.15 -0.66 -9.61
CA GLN A 42 -14.19 0.10 -10.40
C GLN A 42 -12.85 -0.60 -10.37
N VAL A 43 -12.24 -0.81 -11.54
CA VAL A 43 -10.84 -1.24 -11.63
C VAL A 43 -9.99 0.01 -11.78
N LEU A 44 -9.10 0.23 -10.82
CA LEU A 44 -8.10 1.30 -10.87
C LEU A 44 -6.74 0.67 -11.17
N ARG A 45 -5.92 1.34 -11.98
CA ARG A 45 -4.54 0.94 -12.24
C ARG A 45 -3.62 1.90 -11.49
N LEU A 46 -2.93 1.37 -10.49
CA LEU A 46 -1.94 2.11 -9.71
C LEU A 46 -0.56 1.89 -10.35
N ALA A 47 0.17 2.97 -10.58
CA ALA A 47 1.53 2.92 -11.10
C ALA A 47 2.50 3.45 -10.03
N PRO A 48 3.71 2.89 -9.92
CA PRO A 48 4.70 3.41 -9.00
C PRO A 48 5.11 4.82 -9.42
N GLY A 49 5.02 5.77 -8.50
CA GLY A 49 5.52 7.12 -8.70
C GLY A 49 7.04 7.19 -8.84
N PRO A 50 7.59 8.31 -9.34
CA PRO A 50 9.04 8.46 -9.56
C PRO A 50 9.87 8.31 -8.29
N ARG A 51 9.35 8.75 -7.13
CA ARG A 51 10.03 8.66 -5.84
C ARG A 51 10.09 7.21 -5.33
N VAL A 52 8.99 6.47 -5.47
CA VAL A 52 8.93 5.03 -5.19
C VAL A 52 9.90 4.24 -6.07
N LEU A 53 9.93 4.52 -7.38
CA LEU A 53 10.90 3.90 -8.30
C LEU A 53 12.36 4.22 -7.95
N ARG A 54 12.62 5.45 -7.48
CA ARG A 54 13.95 5.85 -7.01
C ARG A 54 14.35 5.06 -5.77
N TRP A 55 13.50 4.99 -4.75
CA TRP A 55 13.77 4.20 -3.53
C TRP A 55 14.04 2.73 -3.83
N GLN A 56 13.26 2.12 -4.74
CA GLN A 56 13.50 0.74 -5.16
C GLN A 56 14.90 0.56 -5.78
N ARG A 57 15.34 1.49 -6.64
CA ARG A 57 16.68 1.45 -7.25
C ARG A 57 17.80 1.65 -6.23
N GLU A 58 17.56 2.48 -5.22
CA GLU A 58 18.50 2.74 -4.12
C GLU A 58 18.50 1.61 -3.07
N GLY A 59 17.69 0.57 -3.23
CA GLY A 59 17.66 -0.59 -2.34
C GLY A 59 16.80 -0.41 -1.09
N ALA A 60 15.82 0.49 -1.13
CA ALA A 60 14.86 0.62 -0.04
C ALA A 60 14.00 -0.65 0.13
N ARG A 61 13.57 -0.87 1.37
CA ARG A 61 12.54 -1.85 1.72
C ARG A 61 11.25 -1.11 2.01
N PHE A 62 10.15 -1.66 1.53
CA PHE A 62 8.79 -1.20 1.83
C PHE A 62 8.17 -2.17 2.81
N ASP A 63 7.47 -1.65 3.81
CA ASP A 63 6.86 -2.46 4.86
C ASP A 63 5.62 -1.77 5.45
N LEU A 64 4.86 -2.52 6.24
CA LEU A 64 3.79 -1.99 7.09
C LEU A 64 4.28 -1.88 8.53
N SER A 65 3.97 -0.78 9.19
CA SER A 65 4.14 -0.65 10.63
C SER A 65 3.19 -1.61 11.37
N ALA A 66 3.40 -1.77 12.68
CA ALA A 66 2.49 -2.54 13.54
C ALA A 66 1.03 -2.02 13.53
N GLN A 67 0.81 -0.77 13.10
CA GLN A 67 -0.51 -0.16 12.96
C GLN A 67 -1.04 -0.22 11.52
N GLY A 68 -0.33 -0.91 10.61
CA GLY A 68 -0.69 -1.00 9.21
C GLY A 68 -0.39 0.24 8.38
N ARG A 69 0.50 1.12 8.85
CA ARG A 69 0.93 2.31 8.09
C ARG A 69 2.08 2.00 7.17
N VAL A 70 2.08 2.54 5.95
CA VAL A 70 3.18 2.33 5.00
C VAL A 70 4.46 2.99 5.49
N GLN A 71 5.57 2.25 5.42
CA GLN A 71 6.91 2.73 5.76
C GLN A 71 7.92 2.36 4.66
N VAL A 72 8.89 3.26 4.43
CA VAL A 72 10.02 3.07 3.51
C VAL A 72 11.32 3.16 4.30
N ARG A 73 12.18 2.14 4.21
CA ARG A 73 13.42 2.03 5.00
C ARG A 73 14.64 1.77 4.14
N PHE A 74 15.79 2.32 4.53
CA PHE A 74 17.11 1.89 4.06
C PHE A 74 17.86 1.25 5.21
N GLY A 75 18.01 -0.08 5.17
CA GLY A 75 18.54 -0.83 6.31
C GLY A 75 17.71 -0.57 7.57
N GLN A 76 18.34 -0.02 8.60
CA GLN A 76 17.69 0.31 9.88
C GLN A 76 17.07 1.71 9.91
N TRP A 77 17.30 2.55 8.90
CA TRP A 77 16.83 3.93 8.88
C TRP A 77 15.47 4.07 8.19
N LEU A 78 14.55 4.81 8.81
CA LEU A 78 13.25 5.16 8.24
C LEU A 78 13.42 6.38 7.33
N ALA A 79 13.13 6.21 6.05
CA ALA A 79 13.29 7.24 5.02
C ALA A 79 11.99 7.98 4.70
N ALA A 80 10.85 7.26 4.75
CA ALA A 80 9.54 7.86 4.58
C ALA A 80 8.47 7.08 5.35
N SER A 81 7.40 7.77 5.75
CA SER A 81 6.27 7.18 6.48
C SER A 81 4.95 7.84 6.10
N GLU A 82 3.88 7.06 6.14
CA GLU A 82 2.50 7.57 6.12
C GLU A 82 2.11 8.23 7.45
N CYS A 83 2.77 7.82 8.54
CA CYS A 83 2.48 8.28 9.89
C CYS A 83 2.98 9.72 10.11
N PRO A 84 2.11 10.70 10.41
CA PRO A 84 2.53 12.09 10.64
C PRO A 84 3.52 12.26 11.80
N GLU A 85 3.42 11.41 12.82
CA GLU A 85 4.28 11.44 13.99
C GLU A 85 5.72 11.07 13.63
N ASP A 86 5.92 10.04 12.79
CA ASP A 86 7.24 9.63 12.29
C ASP A 86 7.91 10.76 11.49
N CYS A 87 7.11 11.52 10.74
CA CYS A 87 7.57 12.62 9.90
C CYS A 87 8.07 13.83 10.70
N ARG A 88 7.89 13.85 12.03
CA ARG A 88 8.52 14.87 12.90
C ARG A 88 10.01 14.63 13.06
N ALA A 89 10.48 13.40 12.87
CA ALA A 89 11.90 13.08 12.94
C ALA A 89 12.64 13.68 11.73
N PRO A 90 13.85 14.25 11.95
CA PRO A 90 14.62 14.82 10.86
C PRO A 90 14.93 13.75 9.81
N ARG A 91 14.77 14.12 8.53
CA ARG A 91 15.03 13.29 7.34
C ARG A 91 13.98 12.22 7.01
N VAL A 92 12.90 12.07 7.79
CA VAL A 92 11.77 11.22 7.41
C VAL A 92 10.83 12.03 6.50
N ALA A 93 10.65 11.59 5.25
CA ALA A 93 9.72 12.21 4.32
C ALA A 93 8.28 11.72 4.57
N ALA A 94 7.30 12.61 4.45
CA ALA A 94 5.90 12.21 4.41
C ALA A 94 5.58 11.56 3.06
N LEU A 95 4.91 10.40 3.10
CA LEU A 95 4.31 9.78 1.91
C LEU A 95 3.05 10.53 1.49
N ASP A 96 2.88 10.72 0.19
CA ASP A 96 1.62 11.26 -0.35
C ASP A 96 0.58 10.14 -0.55
N GLN A 97 -0.66 10.52 -0.87
CA GLN A 97 -1.76 9.55 -1.00
C GLN A 97 -1.56 8.55 -2.14
N ASP A 98 -0.97 8.97 -3.27
CA ASP A 98 -0.77 8.09 -4.43
C ASP A 98 0.33 7.05 -4.12
N GLU A 99 1.37 7.48 -3.41
CA GLU A 99 2.43 6.60 -2.94
C GLU A 99 1.93 5.60 -1.90
N VAL A 100 1.13 6.06 -0.92
CA VAL A 100 0.50 5.19 0.08
C VAL A 100 -0.37 4.17 -0.61
N ALA A 101 -1.28 4.60 -1.50
CA ALA A 101 -2.18 3.70 -2.21
C ALA A 101 -1.42 2.65 -3.03
N TYR A 102 -0.36 3.05 -3.75
CA TYR A 102 0.46 2.12 -4.52
C TYR A 102 1.21 1.13 -3.62
N LEU A 103 1.90 1.62 -2.58
CA LEU A 103 2.73 0.80 -1.71
C LEU A 103 1.89 -0.17 -0.87
N GLU A 104 0.74 0.26 -0.37
CA GLU A 104 -0.21 -0.60 0.33
C GLU A 104 -0.69 -1.73 -0.58
N ALA A 105 -1.15 -1.40 -1.80
CA ALA A 105 -1.56 -2.41 -2.78
C ALA A 105 -0.42 -3.37 -3.15
N TYR A 106 0.80 -2.86 -3.28
CA TYR A 106 1.99 -3.67 -3.54
C TYR A 106 2.31 -4.66 -2.40
N LEU A 107 2.24 -4.20 -1.16
CA LEU A 107 2.49 -5.03 0.03
C LEU A 107 1.43 -6.12 0.17
N LEU A 108 0.15 -5.74 0.03
CA LEU A 108 -0.97 -6.68 0.07
C LEU A 108 -0.90 -7.73 -1.05
N ALA A 109 -0.56 -7.33 -2.28
CA ALA A 109 -0.38 -8.26 -3.40
C ALA A 109 0.73 -9.31 -3.16
N ARG A 110 1.68 -9.00 -2.28
CA ARG A 110 2.75 -9.93 -1.88
C ARG A 110 2.42 -10.75 -0.63
N GLY A 111 1.19 -10.67 -0.13
CA GLY A 111 0.77 -11.33 1.10
C GLY A 111 1.32 -10.67 2.38
N GLN A 112 1.91 -9.46 2.27
CA GLN A 112 2.30 -8.69 3.43
C GLN A 112 1.08 -7.93 3.96
N ALA A 113 0.51 -8.45 5.04
CA ALA A 113 -0.52 -7.76 5.81
C ALA A 113 0.06 -7.38 7.18
N TRP A 114 -0.44 -6.29 7.75
CA TRP A 114 0.01 -5.80 9.06
C TRP A 114 -0.22 -6.81 10.19
N ASN A 115 -1.23 -7.68 10.03
CA ASN A 115 -1.58 -8.73 10.98
C ASN A 115 -1.02 -10.12 10.58
N ASN A 116 -0.12 -10.19 9.60
CA ASN A 116 0.46 -11.46 9.21
C ASN A 116 1.44 -11.93 10.30
N PRO A 117 1.23 -13.10 10.95
CA PRO A 117 2.07 -13.57 12.05
C PRO A 117 3.53 -13.82 11.63
N ASP A 118 3.80 -14.03 10.33
CA ASP A 118 5.15 -14.14 9.76
C ASP A 118 5.88 -12.79 9.58
N SER A 119 5.18 -11.66 9.74
CA SER A 119 5.78 -10.31 9.69
C SER A 119 6.40 -9.90 11.03
N ALA A 120 6.28 -10.72 12.08
CA ALA A 120 6.96 -10.47 13.35
C ALA A 120 8.49 -10.56 13.13
N PRO A 121 9.29 -9.60 13.61
CA PRO A 121 10.74 -9.75 13.58
C PRO A 121 11.08 -11.06 14.29
N ALA A 122 11.92 -11.88 13.65
CA ALA A 122 12.47 -13.08 14.26
C ALA A 122 12.94 -12.72 15.68
N ARG A 123 12.28 -13.28 16.70
CA ARG A 123 12.71 -13.11 18.08
C ARG A 123 14.16 -13.58 18.13
N LEU A 124 15.07 -12.68 18.48
CA LEU A 124 16.43 -13.07 18.82
C LEU A 124 16.34 -14.09 19.98
N PRO A 125 17.07 -15.22 19.91
CA PRO A 125 17.18 -16.12 21.04
C PRO A 125 17.81 -15.35 22.22
N GLN A 126 17.21 -15.50 23.41
CA GLN A 126 17.78 -15.01 24.66
C GLN A 126 19.00 -15.83 25.08
#